data_AF-A0A9P9C7P4-F1
#
_entry.id   AF-A0A9P9C7P4-F1
#
_cell.length_a   1.000
_cell.length_b   1.000
_cell.length_c   1.000
_cell.angle_alpha   90.00
_cell.angle_beta   90.00
_cell.angle_gamma   90.00
#
_symmetry.space_group_name_H-M   'P 1'
#
loop_
_entity.id
_entity.type
_entity.pdbx_description
1 polymer ?
#
loop_
_entity_poly.entity_id
_entity_poly.type
_entity_poly.pdbx_seq_one_letter_code
_entity_poly.pdbx_strand_id
1 'polypeptide(L)'
;MFTTKLTTTLLAAVAAANAFIMEIKPFEGEYAATPSSFIPLHSTPDRPNYDFSISFGLSTPGDMQNNNTLGQWLHNVDLSAEGKDSTGPGEFTLQVPLNSTELFNGAGSYILVAAVMRATGTGGSLLFRADQMQMAFNATVSDSEA
;
A
#
# COMPACT_ATOMS: atom_id res chain seq x y z
N MET A 1 -19.20 28.98 54.66
CA MET A 1 -17.97 29.03 53.83
C MET A 1 -18.10 27.91 52.81
N PHE A 2 -18.53 28.21 51.58
CA PHE A 2 -18.82 27.21 50.55
C PHE A 2 -17.61 27.10 49.62
N THR A 3 -16.97 25.93 49.59
CA THR A 3 -15.81 25.66 48.74
C THR A 3 -16.28 25.14 47.40
N THR A 4 -16.32 26.00 46.38
CA THR A 4 -16.68 25.65 45.02
C THR A 4 -15.53 24.87 44.37
N LYS A 5 -15.71 23.57 44.13
CA LYS A 5 -14.74 22.77 43.37
C LYS A 5 -14.87 23.14 41.89
N LEU A 6 -13.84 23.80 41.37
CA LEU A 6 -13.69 24.08 39.94
C LEU A 6 -13.47 22.74 39.21
N THR A 7 -14.46 22.28 38.46
CA THR A 7 -14.34 21.09 37.62
C THR A 7 -13.57 21.47 36.36
N THR A 8 -12.28 21.13 36.31
CA THR A 8 -11.45 21.32 35.11
C THR A 8 -11.88 20.31 34.05
N THR A 9 -12.72 20.72 33.11
CA THR A 9 -13.05 19.92 31.92
C THR A 9 -11.82 19.89 31.03
N LEU A 10 -11.09 18.78 31.04
CA LEU A 10 -9.98 18.54 30.14
C LEU A 10 -10.54 18.38 28.72
N LEU A 11 -10.37 19.38 27.87
CA LEU A 11 -10.66 19.28 26.44
C LEU A 11 -9.65 18.30 25.83
N ALA A 12 -10.03 17.04 25.70
CA ALA A 12 -9.29 16.07 24.90
C ALA A 12 -9.46 16.48 23.42
N ALA A 13 -8.52 17.28 22.91
CA ALA A 13 -8.35 17.45 21.49
C ALA A 13 -7.96 16.08 20.93
N VAL A 14 -8.94 15.36 20.38
CA VAL A 14 -8.70 14.11 19.66
C VAL A 14 -7.91 14.52 18.41
N ALA A 15 -6.59 14.42 18.49
CA ALA A 15 -5.75 14.45 17.31
C ALA A 15 -6.23 13.28 16.45
N ALA A 16 -6.92 13.59 15.35
CA ALA A 16 -7.22 12.62 14.31
C ALA A 16 -5.87 12.14 13.76
N ALA A 17 -5.32 11.10 14.39
CA ALA A 17 -4.13 10.43 13.97
C ALA A 17 -4.50 9.61 12.74
N ASN A 18 -4.40 10.22 11.57
CA ASN A 18 -4.46 9.52 10.30
C ASN A 18 -3.31 8.49 10.30
N ALA A 19 -3.61 7.19 10.14
CA ALA A 19 -2.56 6.23 9.84
C ALA A 19 -2.44 6.03 8.35
N PHE A 20 -1.25 5.61 7.97
CA PHE A 20 -0.84 5.47 6.60
C PHE A 20 -0.06 4.18 6.46
N ILE A 21 -0.12 3.58 5.28
CA ILE A 21 0.93 2.65 4.89
C ILE A 21 2.24 3.44 4.84
N MET A 22 3.24 2.99 5.59
CA MET A 22 4.55 3.64 5.68
C MET A 22 5.62 2.86 4.94
N GLU A 23 5.43 1.55 4.79
CA GLU A 23 6.39 0.64 4.19
C GLU A 23 5.66 -0.53 3.54
N ILE A 24 6.24 -1.00 2.44
CA ILE A 24 5.98 -2.31 1.85
C ILE A 24 7.23 -3.13 2.07
N LYS A 25 7.07 -4.31 2.67
CA LYS A 25 8.21 -5.20 2.91
C LYS A 25 8.76 -5.75 1.59
N PRO A 26 10.07 -6.00 1.51
CA PRO A 26 10.65 -6.72 0.39
C PRO A 26 9.98 -8.09 0.19
N PHE A 27 9.87 -8.53 -1.06
CA PHE A 27 9.46 -9.89 -1.36
C PHE A 27 10.64 -10.84 -1.06
N GLU A 28 10.38 -11.89 -0.29
CA GLU A 28 11.38 -12.92 0.01
C GLU A 28 11.25 -14.08 -0.97
N GLY A 29 12.31 -14.34 -1.74
CA GLY A 29 12.39 -15.49 -2.65
C GLY A 29 12.19 -15.13 -4.12
N GLU A 30 11.77 -16.13 -4.89
CA GLU A 30 11.50 -16.02 -6.33
C GLU A 30 10.00 -16.15 -6.56
N TYR A 31 9.45 -15.21 -7.33
CA TYR A 31 8.03 -15.19 -7.68
C TYR A 31 7.79 -16.06 -8.90
N ALA A 32 6.94 -17.07 -8.80
CA ALA A 32 6.53 -17.90 -9.94
C ALA A 32 5.17 -17.42 -10.46
N ALA A 33 5.18 -16.68 -11.58
CA ALA A 33 3.96 -16.20 -12.20
C ALA A 33 3.27 -17.31 -12.99
N THR A 34 1.98 -17.51 -12.73
CA THR A 34 1.09 -18.41 -13.46
C THR A 34 0.02 -17.57 -14.16
N PRO A 35 -0.87 -18.16 -14.99
CA PRO A 35 -1.97 -17.42 -15.59
C PRO A 35 -2.95 -16.76 -14.59
N SER A 36 -2.94 -17.19 -13.32
CA SER A 36 -3.88 -16.77 -12.28
C SER A 36 -3.20 -16.32 -10.97
N SER A 37 -1.88 -16.10 -10.98
CA SER A 37 -1.11 -15.82 -9.78
C SER A 37 -1.32 -14.41 -9.21
N PHE A 38 -1.09 -14.31 -7.90
CA PHE A 38 -1.06 -13.07 -7.15
C PHE A 38 0.28 -12.95 -6.43
N ILE A 39 0.85 -11.74 -6.37
CA ILE A 39 2.03 -11.47 -5.56
C ILE A 39 1.58 -10.88 -4.22
N PRO A 40 2.03 -11.43 -3.08
CA PRO A 40 1.70 -10.87 -1.78
C PRO A 40 2.47 -9.59 -1.54
N LEU A 41 1.75 -8.57 -1.07
CA LEU A 41 2.30 -7.30 -0.64
C LEU A 41 2.08 -7.14 0.86
N HIS A 42 3.15 -7.22 1.63
CA HIS A 42 3.08 -7.06 3.08
C HIS A 42 3.29 -5.60 3.46
N SER A 43 2.36 -5.07 4.25
CA SER A 43 2.36 -3.69 4.71
C SER A 43 2.28 -3.63 6.24
N THR A 44 2.98 -2.67 6.82
CA THR A 44 3.02 -2.39 8.26
C THR A 44 2.52 -0.98 8.52
N PRO A 45 1.21 -0.79 8.72
CA PRO A 45 0.67 0.47 9.22
C PRO A 45 1.07 0.66 10.69
N ASP A 46 1.43 1.89 11.06
CA ASP A 46 1.83 2.23 12.44
C ASP A 46 0.63 2.49 13.36
N ARG A 47 -0.57 2.71 12.80
CA ARG A 47 -1.85 3.04 13.46
C ARG A 47 -3.04 2.60 12.56
N PRO A 48 -4.32 2.80 12.95
CA PRO A 48 -5.48 2.50 12.11
C PRO A 48 -5.53 3.27 10.76
N ASN A 49 -5.41 2.54 9.65
CA ASN A 49 -5.28 3.10 8.29
C ASN A 49 -6.55 3.80 7.81
N TYR A 50 -6.43 4.94 7.11
CA TYR A 50 -7.52 5.63 6.41
C TYR A 50 -7.17 5.96 4.94
N ASP A 51 -6.30 5.15 4.33
CA ASP A 51 -5.94 5.26 2.92
C ASP A 51 -7.08 4.76 2.03
N PHE A 52 -7.47 5.56 1.02
CA PHE A 52 -8.63 5.26 0.19
C PHE A 52 -8.33 4.30 -0.96
N SER A 53 -7.12 4.34 -1.52
CA SER A 53 -6.75 3.44 -2.62
C SER A 53 -5.24 3.29 -2.77
N ILE A 54 -4.83 2.16 -3.32
CA ILE A 54 -3.46 1.92 -3.76
C ILE A 54 -3.47 1.59 -5.24
N SER A 55 -2.69 2.31 -6.04
CA SER A 55 -2.46 1.96 -7.43
C SER A 55 -1.15 1.18 -7.57
N PHE A 56 -1.19 0.06 -8.27
CA PHE A 56 -0.03 -0.78 -8.55
C PHE A 56 0.40 -0.63 -9.99
N GLY A 57 1.70 -0.58 -10.19
CA GLY A 57 2.32 -0.75 -11.49
C GLY A 57 3.61 -1.54 -11.40
N LEU A 58 4.09 -1.97 -12.56
CA LEU A 58 5.23 -2.84 -12.72
C LEU A 58 6.28 -2.15 -13.59
N SER A 59 7.52 -2.19 -13.14
CA SER A 59 8.67 -1.68 -13.91
C SER A 59 9.80 -2.70 -13.89
N THR A 60 10.73 -2.60 -14.82
CA THR A 60 12.05 -3.21 -14.66
C THR A 60 13.03 -2.22 -14.01
N PRO A 61 14.17 -2.71 -13.45
CA PRO A 61 15.25 -1.83 -12.99
C PRO A 61 15.79 -0.87 -14.07
N GLY A 62 15.66 -1.24 -15.36
CA GLY A 62 16.03 -0.37 -16.48
C GLY A 62 15.04 0.77 -16.68
N ASP A 63 13.74 0.50 -16.56
CA ASP A 63 12.67 1.49 -16.76
C ASP A 63 12.69 2.57 -15.67
N MET A 64 12.95 2.16 -14.42
CA MET A 64 13.01 3.05 -13.25
C MET A 64 14.12 4.10 -13.32
N GLN A 65 15.17 3.88 -14.14
CA GLN A 65 16.23 4.87 -14.34
C GLN A 65 15.77 6.05 -15.22
N ASN A 66 14.75 5.85 -16.05
CA ASN A 66 14.28 6.83 -17.03
C ASN A 66 12.91 7.44 -16.68
N ASN A 67 12.15 6.80 -15.80
CA ASN A 67 10.78 7.21 -15.49
C ASN A 67 10.49 6.93 -14.01
N ASN A 68 10.29 7.98 -13.21
CA ASN A 68 9.99 7.87 -11.78
C ASN A 68 8.49 7.59 -11.49
N THR A 69 7.79 7.00 -12.46
CA THR A 69 6.33 6.80 -12.41
C THR A 69 5.98 5.37 -11.96
N LEU A 70 4.68 5.02 -11.99
CA LEU A 70 4.16 3.68 -11.65
C LEU A 70 4.65 2.56 -12.59
N GLY A 71 5.24 2.88 -13.75
CA GLY A 71 5.55 1.88 -14.78
C GLY A 71 4.31 1.44 -15.56
N GLN A 72 4.30 0.19 -16.01
CA GLN A 72 3.12 -0.44 -16.59
C GLN A 72 2.05 -0.59 -15.51
N TRP A 73 0.88 0.02 -15.72
CA TRP A 73 -0.23 -0.13 -14.78
C TRP A 73 -0.65 -1.60 -14.66
N LEU A 74 -0.91 -2.04 -13.43
CA LEU A 74 -1.42 -3.39 -13.13
C LEU A 74 -2.85 -3.35 -12.63
N HIS A 75 -3.08 -2.65 -11.52
CA HIS A 75 -4.33 -2.71 -10.79
C HIS A 75 -4.49 -1.54 -9.83
N ASN A 76 -5.72 -1.24 -9.42
CA ASN A 76 -6.01 -0.30 -8.32
C ASN A 76 -6.88 -1.02 -7.29
N VAL A 77 -6.48 -0.94 -6.02
CA VAL A 77 -7.20 -1.51 -4.89
C VAL A 77 -7.83 -0.39 -4.09
N ASP A 78 -9.15 -0.44 -3.93
CA ASP A 78 -9.87 0.33 -2.92
C ASP A 78 -9.84 -0.44 -1.59
N LEU A 79 -9.07 0.06 -0.63
CA LEU A 79 -8.92 -0.62 0.66
C LEU A 79 -10.22 -0.65 1.44
N SER A 80 -11.13 0.29 1.21
CA SER A 80 -12.44 0.29 1.85
C SER A 80 -13.37 -0.78 1.29
N ALA A 81 -13.35 -0.98 -0.02
CA ALA A 81 -14.08 -2.06 -0.67
C ALA A 81 -13.58 -3.45 -0.22
N GLU A 82 -12.28 -3.56 0.10
CA GLU A 82 -11.65 -4.79 0.61
C GLU A 82 -11.85 -5.00 2.12
N GLY A 83 -12.62 -4.15 2.82
CA GLY A 83 -12.81 -4.22 4.28
C GLY A 83 -11.52 -3.98 5.07
N LYS A 84 -10.56 -3.28 4.47
CA LYS A 84 -9.27 -2.86 5.04
C LYS A 84 -9.24 -1.34 5.25
N ASP A 85 -10.42 -0.72 5.37
CA ASP A 85 -10.63 0.68 5.75
C ASP A 85 -10.20 1.00 7.18
N SER A 86 -9.98 -0.03 8.01
CA SER A 86 -9.44 0.10 9.36
C SER A 86 -8.66 -1.15 9.74
N THR A 87 -7.46 -1.30 9.18
CA THR A 87 -6.48 -2.24 9.74
C THR A 87 -6.03 -1.68 11.08
N GLY A 88 -6.32 -2.31 12.22
CA GLY A 88 -5.70 -1.91 13.49
C GLY A 88 -4.17 -1.85 13.36
N PRO A 89 -3.43 -1.35 14.37
CA PRO A 89 -1.97 -1.44 14.33
C PRO A 89 -1.56 -2.91 14.17
N GLY A 90 -0.90 -3.25 13.06
CA GLY A 90 -0.61 -4.63 12.71
C GLY A 90 -0.40 -4.85 11.22
N GLU A 91 0.37 -5.86 10.87
CA GLU A 91 0.70 -6.16 9.47
C GLU A 91 -0.52 -6.69 8.72
N PHE A 92 -0.66 -6.30 7.45
CA PHE A 92 -1.64 -6.91 6.55
C PHE A 92 -1.02 -7.25 5.20
N THR A 93 -1.67 -8.18 4.49
CA THR A 93 -1.27 -8.60 3.17
C THR A 93 -2.34 -8.21 2.14
N LEU A 94 -1.90 -7.61 1.04
CA LEU A 94 -2.70 -7.47 -0.18
C LEU A 94 -2.25 -8.51 -1.18
N GLN A 95 -3.21 -9.14 -1.86
CA GLN A 95 -2.92 -10.03 -2.98
C GLN A 95 -3.04 -9.20 -4.26
N VAL A 96 -1.90 -8.84 -4.85
CA VAL A 96 -1.87 -8.03 -6.07
C VAL A 96 -1.90 -8.98 -7.27
N PRO A 97 -2.90 -8.88 -8.17
CA PRO A 97 -2.90 -9.69 -9.39
C PRO A 97 -1.61 -9.45 -10.17
N LEU A 98 -0.87 -10.52 -10.44
CA LEU A 98 0.37 -10.47 -11.21
C LEU A 98 0.52 -11.80 -11.95
N ASN A 99 -0.22 -11.95 -13.04
CA ASN A 99 -0.16 -13.17 -13.85
C ASN A 99 1.05 -13.12 -14.81
N SER A 100 1.33 -14.25 -15.45
CA SER A 100 2.45 -14.36 -16.40
C SER A 100 2.39 -13.40 -17.59
N THR A 101 1.19 -12.94 -17.99
CA THR A 101 1.02 -11.98 -19.10
C THR A 101 1.37 -10.54 -18.72
N GLU A 102 1.36 -10.21 -17.42
CA GLU A 102 1.77 -8.90 -16.91
C GLU A 102 3.30 -8.74 -16.90
N LEU A 103 4.05 -9.84 -16.94
CA LEU A 103 5.51 -9.84 -17.03
C LEU A 103 5.96 -9.49 -18.46
N PHE A 104 5.88 -8.21 -18.81
CA PHE A 104 6.08 -7.71 -20.18
C PHE A 104 7.47 -8.00 -20.79
N ASN A 105 8.48 -8.30 -19.98
CA ASN A 105 9.82 -8.72 -20.42
C ASN A 105 10.11 -10.21 -20.14
N GLY A 106 9.09 -11.01 -19.83
CA GLY A 106 9.23 -12.42 -19.44
C GLY A 106 9.83 -12.58 -18.04
N ALA A 107 10.48 -13.72 -17.79
CA ALA A 107 11.19 -13.96 -16.53
C ALA A 107 12.35 -12.98 -16.33
N GLY A 108 12.56 -12.50 -15.10
CA GLY A 108 13.61 -11.55 -14.79
C GLY A 108 13.34 -10.70 -13.56
N SER A 109 14.14 -9.64 -13.39
CA SER A 109 14.01 -8.72 -12.25
C SER A 109 12.97 -7.65 -12.53
N TYR A 110 12.07 -7.46 -11.57
CA TYR A 110 11.01 -6.47 -11.60
C TYR A 110 10.97 -5.64 -10.31
N ILE A 111 10.32 -4.50 -10.41
CA ILE A 111 10.01 -3.61 -9.30
C ILE A 111 8.50 -3.39 -9.33
N LEU A 112 7.81 -3.89 -8.32
CA LEU A 112 6.41 -3.56 -8.07
C LEU A 112 6.38 -2.19 -7.41
N VAL A 113 5.66 -1.26 -8.02
CA VAL A 113 5.49 0.10 -7.53
C VAL A 113 4.06 0.26 -7.02
N ALA A 114 3.92 0.66 -5.76
CA ALA A 114 2.64 1.01 -5.15
C ALA A 114 2.56 2.52 -4.92
N ALA A 115 1.57 3.17 -5.50
CA ALA A 115 1.21 4.55 -5.17
C ALA A 115 0.04 4.53 -4.18
N VAL A 116 0.36 4.73 -2.91
CA VAL A 116 -0.62 4.79 -1.81
C VAL A 116 -1.21 6.19 -1.74
N MET A 117 -2.52 6.30 -1.97
CA MET A 117 -3.21 7.57 -1.82
C MET A 117 -3.54 7.84 -0.36
N ARG A 118 -2.98 8.93 0.16
CA ARG A 118 -3.14 9.38 1.54
C ARG A 118 -3.94 10.66 1.59
N ALA A 119 -4.90 10.72 2.49
CA ALA A 119 -5.55 11.96 2.87
C ALA A 119 -5.08 12.39 4.26
N THR A 120 -4.50 13.58 4.36
CA THR A 120 -4.02 14.14 5.63
C THR A 120 -4.73 15.45 5.90
N GLY A 121 -5.01 15.77 7.17
CA GLY A 121 -5.60 17.06 7.54
C GLY A 121 -6.66 16.96 8.63
N THR A 122 -7.37 18.06 8.86
CA THR A 122 -8.48 18.16 9.83
C THR A 122 -9.76 18.58 9.11
N GLY A 123 -10.92 18.25 9.68
CA GLY A 123 -12.24 18.49 9.07
C GLY A 123 -12.42 19.95 8.62
N GLY A 124 -12.18 20.21 7.33
CA GLY A 124 -12.12 21.55 6.72
C GLY A 124 -10.97 21.73 5.71
N SER A 125 -9.90 20.95 5.79
CA SER A 125 -8.83 20.89 4.78
C SER A 125 -8.20 19.51 4.73
N LEU A 126 -8.52 18.77 3.67
CA LEU A 126 -7.85 17.51 3.32
C LEU A 126 -6.77 17.79 2.27
N LEU A 127 -5.55 17.39 2.56
CA LEU A 127 -4.43 17.34 1.64
C LEU A 127 -4.28 15.91 1.14
N PHE A 128 -4.43 15.73 -0.17
CA PHE A 128 -4.22 14.45 -0.83
C PHE A 128 -2.79 14.39 -1.37
N ARG A 129 -2.08 13.30 -1.08
CA ARG A 129 -0.79 12.98 -1.69
C ARG A 129 -0.71 11.51 -2.03
N ALA A 130 0.03 11.19 -3.09
CA ALA A 130 0.39 9.83 -3.43
C ALA A 130 1.81 9.56 -2.95
N ASP A 131 1.97 8.53 -2.12
CA ASP A 131 3.26 8.04 -1.68
C ASP A 131 3.66 6.83 -2.49
N GLN A 132 4.83 6.92 -3.12
CA GLN A 132 5.37 5.81 -3.89
C GLN A 132 6.21 4.91 -2.99
N MET A 133 5.90 3.62 -3.05
CA MET A 133 6.63 2.55 -2.39
C MET A 133 6.99 1.50 -3.42
N GLN A 134 8.10 0.80 -3.18
CA GLN A 134 8.69 -0.09 -4.18
C GLN A 134 9.10 -1.41 -3.53
N MET A 135 8.88 -2.49 -4.26
CA MET A 135 9.28 -3.84 -3.87
C MET A 135 9.98 -4.48 -5.07
N ALA A 136 11.29 -4.70 -4.95
CA ALA A 136 12.04 -5.44 -5.95
C ALA A 136 11.83 -6.95 -5.76
N PHE A 137 11.73 -7.69 -6.87
CA PHE A 137 11.61 -9.15 -6.86
C PHE A 137 12.13 -9.75 -8.18
N ASN A 138 12.46 -11.04 -8.15
CA ASN A 138 12.74 -11.81 -9.36
C ASN A 138 11.52 -12.68 -9.69
N ALA A 139 11.15 -12.70 -10.97
CA ALA A 139 10.00 -13.43 -11.47
C ALA A 139 10.41 -14.52 -12.46
N THR A 140 9.73 -15.65 -12.39
CA THR A 140 9.73 -16.74 -13.38
C THR A 140 8.34 -16.89 -13.97
N VAL A 141 8.24 -17.57 -15.12
CA VAL A 141 6.97 -17.89 -15.78
C VAL A 141 6.75 -19.39 -15.71
N SER A 142 5.58 -19.81 -15.24
CA SER A 142 5.12 -21.20 -15.23
C SER A 142 3.83 -21.34 -16.04
N ASP A 143 3.82 -22.30 -16.95
CA ASP A 143 2.66 -22.60 -17.81
C ASP A 143 1.57 -23.42 -17.07
N SER A 144 1.84 -23.90 -15.86
CA SER A 144 0.91 -24.70 -15.06
C SER A 144 0.59 -24.06 -13.72
N GLU A 145 -0.69 -24.12 -13.32
CA GLU A 145 -1.12 -23.95 -11.93
C GLU A 145 -0.56 -25.15 -11.14
N ALA A 146 0.45 -24.91 -10.31
CA ALA A 146 1.07 -25.93 -9.47
C ALA A 146 0.26 -26.20 -8.20
#